data_AF-A0A2N0SDY6-F1
#
_entry.id   AF-A0A2N0SDY6-F1
#
_cell.length_a   1.000
_cell.length_b   1.000
_cell.length_c   1.000
_cell.angle_alpha   90.00
_cell.angle_beta   90.00
_cell.angle_gamma   90.00
#
_symmetry.space_group_name_H-M   'P 1'
#
loop_
_entity.id
_entity.type
_entity.pdbx_description
1 polymer ?
#
loop_
_entity_poly.entity_id
_entity_poly.type
_entity_poly.pdbx_seq_one_letter_code
_entity_poly.pdbx_strand_id
1 'polypeptide(L)'
;MLRGSRDGFAVNKFHEICDNQPRTITIVKLKCSDKILGGYAPIEWKYVSGGYSSTKHIFIFSFESSDITENYVLSRVVDENRAICRILRYVVTGTCTN
;
A
#
# COMPACT_ATOMS: atom_id res chain seq x y z
N MET A 1 9.06 11.10 1.63
CA MET A 1 8.68 10.20 0.50
C MET A 1 9.69 9.07 0.43
N LEU A 2 9.27 7.83 0.67
CA LEU A 2 10.08 6.61 0.54
C LEU A 2 10.07 6.12 -0.91
N ARG A 3 11.22 5.68 -1.43
CA ARG A 3 11.34 5.01 -2.73
C ARG A 3 12.28 3.82 -2.60
N GLY A 4 11.78 2.60 -2.79
CA GLY A 4 12.55 1.37 -2.58
C GLY A 4 13.87 1.29 -3.37
N SER A 5 13.91 1.80 -4.60
CA SER A 5 15.14 1.82 -5.41
C SER A 5 16.21 2.80 -4.92
N ARG A 6 15.86 3.79 -4.09
CA ARG A 6 16.77 4.78 -3.52
C ARG A 6 17.10 4.49 -2.05
N ASP A 7 16.07 4.16 -1.28
CA ASP A 7 16.14 4.05 0.19
C ASP A 7 16.26 2.58 0.66
N GLY A 8 16.13 1.62 -0.25
CA GLY A 8 16.03 0.20 0.06
C GLY A 8 14.61 -0.24 0.43
N PHE A 9 14.42 -1.55 0.55
CA PHE A 9 13.12 -2.19 0.85
C PHE A 9 13.02 -2.66 2.32
N ALA A 10 13.89 -2.16 3.19
CA ALA A 10 13.93 -2.60 4.57
C ALA A 10 12.73 -2.03 5.36
N VAL A 11 12.08 -2.90 6.15
CA VAL A 11 10.85 -2.56 6.90
C VAL A 11 11.10 -1.43 7.91
N ASN A 12 12.28 -1.41 8.55
CA ASN A 12 12.68 -0.32 9.44
C ASN A 12 12.74 1.03 8.71
N LYS A 13 13.16 1.06 7.44
CA LYS A 13 13.21 2.28 6.64
C LYS A 13 11.81 2.78 6.28
N PHE A 14 10.86 1.87 6.08
CA PHE A 14 9.46 2.23 5.93
C PHE A 14 8.93 2.90 7.20
N HIS A 15 9.12 2.29 8.37
CA HIS A 15 8.66 2.87 9.63
C HIS A 15 9.33 4.21 9.94
N GLU A 16 10.63 4.35 9.69
CA GLU A 16 11.36 5.61 9.85
C GLU A 16 10.74 6.77 9.04
N ILE A 17 10.26 6.50 7.82
CA ILE A 17 9.83 7.55 6.89
C ILE A 17 8.30 7.72 6.85
N CYS A 18 7.54 6.63 6.96
CA CYS A 18 6.11 6.60 6.69
C CYS A 18 5.27 6.59 7.96
N ASP A 19 5.82 6.24 9.13
CA ASP A 19 5.05 6.26 10.37
C ASP A 19 4.53 7.68 10.65
N ASN A 20 3.31 7.73 11.19
CA ASN A 20 2.58 8.97 11.47
C ASN A 20 2.31 9.87 10.25
N GLN A 21 2.60 9.43 9.03
CA GLN A 21 2.29 10.19 7.82
C GLN A 21 0.85 9.90 7.36
N PRO A 22 -0.05 10.91 7.33
CA PRO A 22 -1.38 10.74 6.77
C PRO A 22 -1.38 10.93 5.24
N ARG A 23 -2.52 10.64 4.60
CA ARG A 23 -2.78 10.94 3.17
C ARG A 23 -1.68 10.41 2.24
N THR A 24 -1.29 9.16 2.46
CA THR A 24 -0.22 8.51 1.69
C THR A 24 -0.80 7.74 0.52
N ILE A 25 -0.10 7.75 -0.61
CA ILE A 25 -0.31 6.83 -1.72
C ILE A 25 0.86 5.85 -1.75
N THR A 26 0.54 4.56 -1.78
CA THR A 26 1.52 3.48 -1.97
C THR A 26 1.43 2.95 -3.39
N ILE A 27 2.58 2.76 -4.03
CA ILE A 27 2.70 2.23 -5.39
C ILE A 27 3.75 1.12 -5.37
N VAL A 28 3.38 -0.05 -5.88
CA VAL A 28 4.21 -1.24 -5.95
C VAL A 28 4.19 -1.78 -7.37
N LYS A 29 5.35 -1.78 -8.05
CA LYS A 29 5.53 -2.51 -9.31
C LYS A 29 5.94 -3.95 -8.99
N LEU A 30 5.20 -4.93 -9.50
CA LEU A 30 5.61 -6.33 -9.34
C LEU A 30 6.89 -6.60 -10.13
N LYS A 31 7.79 -7.38 -9.54
CA LYS A 31 8.97 -7.84 -10.26
C LYS A 31 8.53 -8.78 -11.39
N CYS A 32 9.19 -8.69 -12.54
CA CYS A 32 8.92 -9.56 -13.70
C CYS A 32 7.53 -9.36 -14.33
N SER A 33 6.85 -8.25 -14.04
CA SER A 33 5.54 -7.90 -14.62
C SER A 33 5.41 -6.39 -14.77
N ASP A 34 4.55 -5.94 -15.68
CA ASP A 34 4.14 -4.54 -15.77
C ASP A 34 2.95 -4.20 -14.87
N LYS A 35 2.48 -5.18 -14.10
CA LYS A 35 1.43 -5.00 -13.11
C LYS A 35 1.87 -4.05 -12.00
N ILE A 36 1.01 -3.08 -11.72
CA ILE A 36 1.14 -2.12 -10.63
C ILE A 36 0.01 -2.36 -9.65
N LEU A 37 0.34 -2.42 -8.37
CA LEU A 37 -0.60 -2.43 -7.26
C LEU A 37 -0.41 -1.18 -6.41
N GLY A 38 -1.47 -0.74 -5.75
CA GLY A 38 -1.34 0.36 -4.82
C GLY A 38 -2.62 0.68 -4.08
N GLY A 39 -2.58 1.80 -3.37
CA GLY A 39 -3.72 2.30 -2.65
C GLY A 39 -3.44 3.61 -1.94
N TYR A 40 -4.52 4.29 -1.57
CA TYR A 40 -4.48 5.53 -0.83
C TYR A 40 -4.99 5.31 0.60
N ALA A 41 -4.18 5.66 1.59
CA ALA A 41 -4.55 5.66 2.98
C ALA A 41 -4.66 7.10 3.48
N PRO A 42 -5.87 7.60 3.85
CA PRO A 42 -6.05 8.96 4.33
C PRO A 42 -5.52 9.18 5.76
N ILE A 43 -5.41 8.09 6.53
CA ILE A 43 -5.00 8.12 7.93
C ILE A 43 -3.52 7.78 8.10
N GLU A 44 -2.96 8.21 9.22
CA GLU A 44 -1.56 8.02 9.59
C GLU A 44 -1.14 6.55 9.69
N TRP A 45 0.10 6.22 9.31
CA TRP A 45 0.68 4.90 9.62
C TRP A 45 1.09 4.80 11.10
N LYS A 46 0.16 4.46 11.99
CA LYS A 46 0.44 4.21 13.41
C LYS A 46 -0.29 2.97 13.94
N TYR A 47 0.19 2.44 15.04
CA TYR A 47 -0.53 1.37 15.76
C TYR A 47 -1.88 1.87 16.25
N VAL A 48 -2.92 1.04 16.11
CA VAL A 48 -4.27 1.33 16.61
C VAL A 48 -4.73 0.15 17.47
N SER A 49 -5.06 0.45 18.72
CA SER A 49 -5.72 -0.49 19.63
C SER A 49 -7.02 -0.99 19.01
N GLY A 50 -7.23 -2.31 18.97
CA GLY A 50 -8.37 -2.95 18.31
C GLY A 50 -8.16 -3.32 16.83
N GLY A 51 -7.01 -3.00 16.24
CA GLY A 51 -6.55 -3.56 14.95
C GLY A 51 -7.18 -2.95 13.69
N TYR A 52 -8.32 -2.27 13.81
CA TYR A 52 -9.00 -1.61 12.70
C TYR A 52 -9.05 -0.09 12.85
N SER A 53 -9.07 0.61 11.73
CA SER A 53 -9.33 2.05 11.69
C SER A 53 -10.46 2.36 10.74
N SER A 54 -11.33 3.30 11.13
CA SER A 54 -12.48 3.68 10.33
C SER A 54 -12.16 4.80 9.35
N THR A 55 -12.55 4.63 8.10
CA THR A 55 -12.48 5.69 7.08
C THR A 55 -13.25 5.28 5.81
N LYS A 56 -13.94 6.24 5.19
CA LYS A 56 -14.62 6.07 3.90
C LYS A 56 -13.75 6.39 2.69
N HIS A 57 -12.57 6.97 2.93
CA HIS A 57 -11.75 7.57 1.87
C HIS A 57 -10.56 6.70 1.45
N ILE A 58 -10.45 5.48 1.95
CA ILE A 58 -9.47 4.50 1.46
C ILE A 58 -9.92 3.87 0.14
N PHE A 59 -8.96 3.64 -0.74
CA PHE A 59 -9.15 2.82 -1.92
C PHE A 59 -7.86 2.07 -2.26
N ILE A 60 -8.00 0.91 -2.88
CA ILE A 60 -6.90 0.17 -3.49
C ILE A 60 -7.10 0.14 -5.00
N PHE A 61 -6.01 0.02 -5.73
CA PHE A 61 -6.04 -0.07 -7.18
C PHE A 61 -5.04 -1.09 -7.71
N SER A 62 -5.33 -1.59 -8.90
CA SER A 62 -4.40 -2.37 -9.69
C SER A 62 -4.46 -1.96 -11.15
N PHE A 63 -3.31 -1.95 -11.81
CA PHE A 63 -3.17 -1.81 -13.26
C PHE A 63 -2.50 -3.07 -13.78
N GLU A 64 -3.07 -3.72 -14.80
CA GLU A 64 -2.47 -4.92 -15.39
C GLU A 64 -1.25 -4.62 -16.26
N SER A 65 -1.14 -3.38 -16.73
CA SER A 65 -0.01 -2.91 -17.53
C SER A 65 0.49 -1.56 -17.03
N SER A 66 1.66 -1.14 -17.50
CA SER A 66 2.16 0.22 -17.27
C SER A 66 1.38 1.28 -18.04
N ASP A 67 0.57 0.88 -19.02
CA ASP A 67 -0.42 1.77 -19.65
C ASP A 67 -1.63 1.90 -18.72
N ILE A 68 -1.79 3.10 -18.15
CA ILE A 68 -2.83 3.41 -17.18
C ILE A 68 -4.20 3.65 -17.83
N THR A 69 -4.26 3.70 -19.16
CA THR A 69 -5.50 3.99 -19.89
C THR A 69 -6.40 2.76 -20.05
N GLU A 70 -5.85 1.55 -19.85
CA GLU A 70 -6.58 0.30 -20.05
C GLU A 70 -6.43 -0.66 -18.84
N ASN A 71 -7.50 -1.41 -18.57
CA ASN A 71 -7.51 -2.53 -17.61
C ASN A 71 -7.00 -2.18 -16.19
N TYR A 72 -7.68 -1.22 -15.54
CA TYR A 72 -7.48 -0.95 -14.11
C TYR A 72 -8.68 -1.42 -13.28
N VAL A 73 -8.39 -1.78 -12.03
CA VAL A 73 -9.41 -2.03 -10.99
C VAL A 73 -9.22 -0.97 -9.92
N LEU A 74 -10.33 -0.32 -9.54
CA LEU A 74 -10.40 0.57 -8.41
C LEU A 74 -11.40 0.00 -7.41
N SER A 75 -10.93 -0.38 -6.22
CA SER A 75 -11.77 -0.91 -5.15
C SER A 75 -11.84 0.09 -3.99
N ARG A 76 -13.04 0.28 -3.46
CA ARG A 76 -13.34 1.18 -2.33
C ARG A 76 -13.88 0.36 -1.17
N VAL A 77 -13.74 0.92 0.02
CA VAL A 77 -14.25 0.29 1.25
C VAL A 77 -15.76 0.07 1.19
N VAL A 78 -16.21 -1.05 1.73
CA VAL A 78 -17.64 -1.38 1.93
C VAL A 78 -18.02 -1.17 3.39
N ASP A 79 -17.25 -1.72 4.33
CA ASP A 79 -17.41 -1.50 5.77
C ASP A 79 -16.42 -0.44 6.26
N GLU A 80 -16.91 0.79 6.40
CA GLU A 80 -16.10 1.93 6.84
C GLU A 80 -15.50 1.74 8.24
N ASN A 81 -16.09 0.91 9.11
CA ASN A 81 -15.58 0.68 10.47
C ASN A 81 -14.40 -0.29 10.49
N ARG A 82 -14.24 -1.11 9.44
CA ARG A 82 -13.16 -2.09 9.26
C ARG A 82 -12.32 -1.80 8.03
N ALA A 83 -12.22 -0.53 7.66
CA ALA A 83 -11.61 -0.07 6.42
C ALA A 83 -10.11 -0.41 6.30
N ILE A 84 -9.38 -0.36 7.41
CA ILE A 84 -7.93 -0.58 7.45
C ILE A 84 -7.61 -1.57 8.56
N CYS A 85 -7.07 -2.73 8.21
CA CYS A 85 -6.49 -3.69 9.16
C CYS A 85 -4.99 -3.47 9.28
N ARG A 86 -4.45 -3.43 10.50
CA ARG A 86 -3.01 -3.24 10.76
C ARG A 86 -2.44 -4.48 11.45
N ILE A 87 -1.64 -5.26 10.72
CA ILE A 87 -0.85 -6.37 11.26
C ILE A 87 0.61 -5.92 11.31
N LEU A 88 1.30 -6.18 12.43
CA LEU A 88 2.67 -5.71 12.76
C LEU A 88 3.79 -6.19 11.81
N ARG A 89 3.49 -6.84 10.69
CA ARG A 89 4.48 -7.38 9.74
C ARG A 89 4.09 -7.05 8.30
N TYR A 90 4.66 -5.97 7.77
CA TYR A 90 4.66 -5.71 6.33
C TYR A 90 5.84 -6.46 5.72
N VAL A 91 5.60 -7.65 5.15
CA VAL A 91 6.61 -8.39 4.39
C VAL A 91 6.15 -8.43 2.94
N VAL A 92 6.83 -7.68 2.07
CA VAL A 92 6.71 -7.86 0.62
C VAL A 92 7.96 -8.62 0.17
N THR A 93 7.87 -9.95 0.15
CA THR A 93 8.89 -10.81 -0.46
C THR A 93 8.34 -11.36 -1.77
N GLY A 94 9.04 -11.08 -2.87
CA GLY A 94 8.74 -11.68 -4.17
C GLY A 94 10.02 -12.22 -4.80
N THR A 95 10.14 -13.54 -4.90
CA THR A 95 11.18 -14.20 -5.70
C THR A 95 10.54 -14.67 -7.01
N CYS A 96 11.01 -14.17 -8.15
CA CYS A 96 10.75 -14.81 -9.44
C CYS A 96 11.74 -15.98 -9.57
N THR A 97 11.27 -17.22 -9.58
CA THR A 97 12.02 -18.33 -10.17
C THR A 97 11.62 -18.45 -11.63
N ASN A 98 12.61 -18.59 -12.52
CA ASN A 98 12.38 -18.93 -13.92
C ASN A 98 11.69 -20.29 -14.05
#